data_AF-A0A8S4QEK9-F1
#
_entry.id   AF-A0A8S4QEK9-F1
#
_cell.length_a   1.000
_cell.length_b   1.000
_cell.length_c   1.000
_cell.angle_alpha   90.00
_cell.angle_beta   90.00
_cell.angle_gamma   90.00
#
_symmetry.space_group_name_H-M   'P 1'
#
loop_
_entity.id
_entity.type
_entity.pdbx_description
1 polymer ?
#
loop_
_entity_poly.entity_id
_entity_poly.type
_entity_poly.pdbx_seq_one_letter_code
_entity_poly.pdbx_strand_id
1 'polypeptide(L)'
;DLLVYYQTIAPEASAYGLCRVVAPSEFKPECKIKNSDRLNVKNQYICRFLNRFGDGTRQLCAIRAHLATHGIVTRSPIISGLEVNLPKMFRIVQNYGGFNEVTRRKKWTSVAENMNVKLINPETKLDRIYLKYMLPYDILNNVYDCEEYSQCKNELIFGVCSVCLKNV
;
A
#
# COMPACT_ATOMS: atom_id res chain seq x y z
N ASP A 1 12.11 -38.16 19.12
CA ASP A 1 12.21 -36.74 19.52
C ASP A 1 12.39 -35.91 18.26
N LEU A 2 11.63 -34.82 18.12
CA LEU A 2 11.72 -33.91 16.96
C LEU A 2 13.10 -33.25 16.90
N LEU A 3 13.68 -32.87 18.05
CA LEU A 3 14.96 -32.17 18.08
C LEU A 3 16.10 -33.03 17.51
N VAL A 4 16.09 -34.32 17.85
CA VAL A 4 17.04 -35.32 17.33
C VAL A 4 16.86 -35.50 15.83
N TYR A 5 15.61 -35.60 15.34
CA TYR A 5 15.34 -35.69 13.91
C TYR A 5 15.84 -34.46 13.14
N TYR A 6 15.65 -33.24 13.70
CA TYR A 6 16.19 -32.01 13.12
C TYR A 6 17.71 -32.01 13.03
N GLN A 7 18.41 -32.47 14.08
CA GLN A 7 19.88 -32.56 14.08
C GLN A 7 20.41 -33.49 12.98
N THR A 8 19.68 -34.57 12.67
CA THR A 8 20.05 -35.49 11.60
C THR A 8 19.94 -34.86 10.21
N ILE A 9 18.89 -34.08 9.95
CA ILE A 9 18.64 -33.48 8.62
C ILE A 9 19.31 -32.11 8.43
N ALA A 10 19.74 -31.46 9.51
CA ALA A 10 20.31 -30.11 9.49
C ALA A 10 21.52 -29.94 8.54
N PRO A 11 22.48 -30.87 8.45
CA PRO A 11 23.63 -30.71 7.56
C PRO A 11 23.26 -30.60 6.08
N GLU A 12 22.28 -31.40 5.63
CA GLU A 12 21.79 -31.40 4.26
C GLU A 12 20.86 -30.21 3.98
N ALA A 13 19.94 -29.93 4.91
CA ALA A 13 18.97 -28.84 4.78
C ALA A 13 19.63 -27.45 4.82
N SER A 14 20.74 -27.29 5.55
CA SER A 14 21.45 -26.02 5.69
C SER A 14 22.00 -25.49 4.37
N ALA A 15 22.27 -26.36 3.39
CA ALA A 15 22.72 -25.94 2.06
C ALA A 15 21.62 -25.21 1.25
N TYR A 16 20.35 -25.52 1.51
CA TYR A 16 19.20 -25.01 0.76
C TYR A 16 18.39 -23.95 1.53
N GLY A 17 18.63 -23.81 2.84
CA GLY A 17 17.97 -22.84 3.72
C GLY A 17 16.54 -23.21 4.15
N LEU A 18 15.90 -24.15 3.46
CA LEU A 18 14.57 -24.67 3.79
C LEU A 18 14.48 -26.17 3.44
N CYS A 19 13.73 -26.92 4.25
CA CYS A 19 13.44 -28.33 4.00
C CYS A 19 11.95 -28.63 4.21
N ARG A 20 11.43 -29.62 3.50
CA ARG A 20 10.05 -30.10 3.64
C ARG A 20 10.06 -31.41 4.43
N VAL A 21 9.39 -31.43 5.57
CA VAL A 21 9.17 -32.66 6.36
C VAL A 21 7.81 -33.24 6.00
N VAL A 22 7.79 -34.50 5.56
CA VAL A 22 6.56 -35.24 5.27
C VAL A 22 6.28 -36.17 6.43
N ALA A 23 5.14 -36.00 7.08
CA ALA A 23 4.71 -36.89 8.15
C ALA A 23 4.30 -38.27 7.60
N PRO A 24 4.41 -39.35 8.41
CA PRO A 24 3.91 -40.67 8.05
C PRO A 24 2.39 -40.66 7.75
N SER A 25 1.92 -41.63 6.96
CA SER A 25 0.51 -41.77 6.56
C SER A 25 -0.45 -41.96 7.73
N GLU A 26 0.04 -42.49 8.85
CA GLU A 26 -0.71 -42.79 10.06
C GLU A 26 -0.91 -41.53 10.92
N PHE A 27 -0.10 -40.48 10.72
CA PHE A 27 -0.16 -39.26 11.52
C PHE A 27 -1.26 -38.32 11.00
N LYS A 28 -2.47 -38.48 11.56
CA LYS A 28 -3.66 -37.69 11.21
C LYS A 28 -4.20 -36.93 12.44
N PRO A 29 -3.64 -35.76 12.78
CA PRO A 29 -4.16 -34.95 13.87
C PRO A 29 -5.57 -34.43 13.57
N GLU A 30 -6.42 -34.37 14.59
CA GLU A 30 -7.76 -33.80 14.46
C GLU A 30 -7.72 -32.29 14.27
N CYS A 31 -8.47 -31.78 13.30
CA CYS A 31 -8.63 -30.33 13.09
C CYS A 31 -9.59 -29.77 14.14
N LYS A 32 -9.10 -28.86 15.00
CA LYS A 32 -9.90 -28.22 16.06
C LYS A 32 -10.66 -26.97 15.61
N ILE A 33 -10.52 -26.56 14.35
CA ILE A 33 -11.17 -25.37 13.80
C ILE A 33 -12.63 -25.70 13.48
N LYS A 34 -13.56 -24.89 13.97
CA LYS A 34 -15.00 -25.04 13.76
C LYS A 34 -15.49 -24.10 12.67
N ASN A 35 -16.60 -24.45 12.01
CA ASN A 35 -17.25 -23.59 11.01
C ASN A 35 -17.76 -22.24 11.59
N SER A 36 -17.93 -22.16 12.91
CA SER A 36 -18.29 -20.93 13.62
C SER A 36 -17.13 -19.94 13.76
N ASP A 37 -15.90 -20.36 13.50
CA ASP A 37 -14.71 -19.56 13.75
C ASP A 37 -14.60 -18.44 12.71
N ARG A 38 -14.57 -17.19 13.18
CA ARG A 38 -14.43 -16.01 12.32
C ARG A 38 -12.97 -15.61 12.22
N LEU A 39 -12.46 -15.56 10.98
CA LEU A 39 -11.11 -15.09 10.69
C LEU A 39 -11.15 -13.61 10.26
N ASN A 40 -10.23 -12.82 10.80
CA ASN A 40 -9.99 -11.46 10.34
C ASN A 40 -9.11 -11.50 9.08
N VAL A 41 -9.73 -11.40 7.91
CA VAL A 41 -9.02 -11.37 6.63
C VAL A 41 -8.41 -9.98 6.40
N LYS A 42 -7.12 -9.94 6.04
CA LYS A 42 -6.44 -8.72 5.61
C LYS A 42 -6.21 -8.77 4.10
N ASN A 43 -6.56 -7.69 3.40
CA ASN A 43 -6.26 -7.55 1.98
C ASN A 43 -4.76 -7.32 1.79
N GLN A 44 -4.13 -8.15 0.98
CA GLN A 44 -2.76 -7.98 0.52
C GLN A 44 -2.78 -7.42 -0.91
N TYR A 45 -2.13 -6.28 -1.12
CA TYR A 45 -2.06 -5.63 -2.43
C TYR A 45 -0.76 -6.04 -3.13
N ILE A 46 -0.80 -7.07 -3.97
CA ILE A 46 0.37 -7.67 -4.65
C ILE A 46 1.22 -6.61 -5.38
N CYS A 47 0.59 -5.62 -6.01
CA CYS A 47 1.27 -4.51 -6.69
C CYS A 47 2.09 -3.60 -5.75
N ARG A 48 1.99 -3.79 -4.43
CA ARG A 48 2.80 -3.13 -3.40
C ARG A 48 3.85 -4.05 -2.78
N PHE A 49 3.84 -5.34 -3.13
CA PHE A 49 4.87 -6.27 -2.71
C PHE A 49 6.03 -6.21 -3.69
N LEU A 50 7.25 -6.04 -3.15
CA LEU A 50 8.50 -5.82 -3.90
C LEU A 50 8.51 -4.46 -4.63
N ASN A 51 9.68 -4.01 -5.09
CA ASN A 51 9.84 -2.78 -5.87
C ASN A 51 9.29 -2.93 -7.30
N ARG A 52 7.98 -3.18 -7.43
CA ARG A 52 7.28 -3.22 -8.71
C ARG A 52 6.88 -1.80 -9.10
N PHE A 53 7.69 -1.18 -9.96
CA PHE A 53 7.41 0.14 -10.51
C PHE A 53 6.27 0.05 -11.54
N GLY A 54 5.17 0.75 -11.27
CA GLY A 54 4.04 0.91 -12.18
C GLY A 54 3.42 2.31 -12.03
N ASP A 55 2.36 2.61 -12.79
CA ASP A 55 1.78 3.97 -12.84
C ASP A 55 1.34 4.50 -11.47
N GLY A 56 0.82 3.63 -10.61
CA GLY A 56 0.47 3.99 -9.23
C GLY A 56 1.69 4.37 -8.39
N THR A 57 2.81 3.67 -8.55
CA THR A 57 4.08 3.98 -7.88
C THR A 57 4.65 5.31 -8.38
N ARG A 58 4.57 5.55 -9.70
CA ARG A 58 4.98 6.81 -10.34
C ARG A 58 4.18 7.99 -9.79
N GLN A 59 2.86 7.87 -9.74
CA GLN A 59 1.99 8.91 -9.21
C GLN A 59 2.27 9.17 -7.73
N LEU A 60 2.50 8.12 -6.93
CA LEU A 60 2.85 8.26 -5.52
C LEU A 60 4.19 8.99 -5.32
N CYS A 61 5.20 8.68 -6.15
CA CYS A 61 6.48 9.37 -6.16
C CYS A 61 6.32 10.87 -6.47
N ALA A 62 5.52 11.22 -7.48
CA ALA A 62 5.23 12.61 -7.83
C ALA A 62 4.54 13.37 -6.67
N ILE A 63 3.53 12.75 -6.05
CA ILE A 63 2.85 13.31 -4.87
C ILE A 63 3.85 13.55 -3.73
N ARG A 64 4.71 12.56 -3.43
CA ARG A 64 5.71 12.66 -2.37
C ARG A 64 6.77 13.73 -2.64
N ALA A 65 7.27 13.81 -3.87
CA ALA A 65 8.24 14.82 -4.27
C ALA A 65 7.65 16.23 -4.11
N HIS A 66 6.42 16.44 -4.55
CA HIS A 66 5.72 17.71 -4.40
C HIS A 66 5.51 18.10 -2.92
N LEU A 67 5.06 17.15 -2.09
CA LEU A 67 4.93 17.39 -0.65
C LEU A 67 6.28 17.77 0.00
N ALA A 68 7.37 17.14 -0.43
CA ALA A 68 8.71 17.46 0.04
C ALA A 68 9.15 18.88 -0.34
N THR A 69 8.84 19.35 -1.56
CA THR A 69 9.12 20.74 -2.00
C THR A 69 8.44 21.77 -1.10
N HIS A 70 7.25 21.46 -0.57
CA HIS A 70 6.53 22.32 0.36
C HIS A 70 6.92 22.10 1.83
N GLY A 71 7.99 21.34 2.12
CA GLY A 71 8.44 21.04 3.48
C GLY A 71 7.52 20.08 4.25
N ILE A 72 6.57 19.44 3.57
CA ILE A 72 5.64 18.48 4.16
C ILE A 72 6.27 17.08 4.09
N VAL A 73 7.31 16.86 4.90
CA VAL A 73 7.89 15.52 5.09
C VAL A 73 6.97 14.73 6.01
N THR A 74 5.96 14.08 5.43
CA THR A 74 4.95 13.33 6.21
C THR A 74 4.96 11.87 5.83
N ARG A 75 4.96 11.02 6.86
CA ARG A 75 4.74 9.58 6.71
C ARG A 75 3.41 9.34 6.01
N SER A 76 3.34 8.29 5.18
CA SER A 76 2.10 7.87 4.52
C SER A 76 0.95 7.80 5.53
N PRO A 77 -0.25 8.32 5.21
CA PRO A 77 -1.39 8.22 6.12
C PRO A 77 -1.79 6.75 6.30
N ILE A 78 -2.20 6.39 7.52
CA ILE A 78 -2.60 5.03 7.89
C ILE A 78 -4.08 5.02 8.27
N ILE A 79 -4.83 4.09 7.69
CA ILE A 79 -6.22 3.79 8.06
C ILE A 79 -6.28 2.33 8.51
N SER A 80 -6.76 2.09 9.74
CA SER A 80 -6.95 0.74 10.29
C SER A 80 -5.67 -0.13 10.23
N GLY A 81 -4.50 0.49 10.45
CA GLY A 81 -3.20 -0.18 10.38
C GLY A 81 -2.66 -0.45 8.97
N LEU A 82 -3.34 0.06 7.92
CA LEU A 82 -2.91 -0.06 6.53
C LEU A 82 -2.59 1.32 5.95
N GLU A 83 -1.47 1.41 5.23
CA GLU A 83 -1.15 2.63 4.47
C GLU A 83 -2.18 2.90 3.38
N VAL A 84 -2.67 4.14 3.37
CA VAL A 84 -3.68 4.60 2.44
C VAL A 84 -3.11 4.64 1.02
N ASN A 85 -3.92 4.19 0.06
CA ASN A 85 -3.59 4.30 -1.35
C ASN A 85 -3.89 5.69 -1.90
N LEU A 86 -2.94 6.62 -1.74
CA LEU A 86 -3.06 8.00 -2.21
C LEU A 86 -3.36 8.09 -3.73
N PRO A 87 -2.63 7.40 -4.65
CA PRO A 87 -2.98 7.35 -6.08
C PRO A 87 -4.41 6.87 -6.36
N LYS A 88 -4.83 5.78 -5.71
CA LYS A 88 -6.18 5.25 -5.87
C LYS A 88 -7.23 6.22 -5.34
N MET A 89 -6.97 6.84 -4.19
CA MET A 89 -7.85 7.85 -3.59
C MET A 89 -8.02 9.04 -4.52
N PHE A 90 -6.92 9.54 -5.10
CA PHE A 90 -6.95 10.61 -6.09
C PHE A 90 -7.87 10.26 -7.25
N ARG A 91 -7.63 9.12 -7.91
CA ARG A 91 -8.41 8.68 -9.07
C ARG A 91 -9.90 8.55 -8.74
N ILE A 92 -10.24 7.96 -7.58
CA ILE A 92 -11.63 7.84 -7.15
C ILE A 92 -12.28 9.21 -6.97
N VAL A 93 -11.61 10.14 -6.28
CA VAL A 93 -12.14 11.50 -6.05
C VAL A 93 -12.29 12.26 -7.37
N GLN A 94 -11.32 12.16 -8.29
CA GLN A 94 -11.41 12.76 -9.62
C GLN A 94 -12.58 12.18 -10.42
N ASN A 95 -12.82 10.87 -10.37
CA ASN A 95 -13.97 10.23 -11.02
C ASN A 95 -15.33 10.74 -10.48
N TYR A 96 -15.37 11.26 -9.26
CA TYR A 96 -16.56 11.88 -8.67
C TYR A 96 -16.67 13.39 -8.95
N GLY A 97 -15.79 13.96 -9.78
CA GLY A 97 -15.78 15.39 -10.12
C GLY A 97 -14.88 16.24 -9.23
N GLY A 98 -13.91 15.62 -8.55
CA GLY A 98 -12.95 16.30 -7.70
C GLY A 98 -13.43 16.49 -6.26
N PHE A 99 -12.57 17.09 -5.44
CA PHE A 99 -12.78 17.25 -4.00
C PHE A 99 -14.08 17.99 -3.66
N ASN A 100 -14.32 19.13 -4.33
CA ASN A 100 -15.48 19.99 -4.06
C ASN A 100 -16.80 19.24 -4.33
N GLU A 101 -16.88 18.46 -5.41
CA GLU A 101 -18.08 17.70 -5.75
C GLU A 101 -18.32 16.53 -4.79
N VAL A 102 -17.25 15.82 -4.36
CA VAL A 102 -17.37 14.76 -3.35
C VAL A 102 -17.90 15.31 -2.03
N THR A 103 -17.38 16.44 -1.58
CA THR A 103 -17.82 17.09 -0.33
C THR A 103 -19.24 17.64 -0.46
N ARG A 104 -19.56 18.35 -1.55
CA ARG A 104 -20.90 18.91 -1.81
C ARG A 104 -21.96 17.83 -1.89
N ARG A 105 -21.67 16.70 -2.55
CA ARG A 105 -22.61 15.58 -2.73
C ARG A 105 -22.54 14.53 -1.61
N LYS A 106 -21.75 14.76 -0.55
CA LYS A 106 -21.53 13.84 0.57
C LYS A 106 -21.14 12.41 0.13
N LYS A 107 -20.24 12.30 -0.85
CA LYS A 107 -19.83 11.02 -1.47
C LYS A 107 -18.67 10.32 -0.76
N TRP A 108 -18.20 10.82 0.38
CA TRP A 108 -17.08 10.23 1.13
C TRP A 108 -17.31 8.77 1.55
N THR A 109 -18.55 8.36 1.83
CA THR A 109 -18.89 6.96 2.10
C THR A 109 -18.65 6.08 0.87
N SER A 110 -19.10 6.51 -0.31
CA SER A 110 -18.83 5.79 -1.57
C SER A 110 -17.34 5.76 -1.91
N VAL A 111 -16.58 6.82 -1.59
CA VAL A 111 -15.11 6.81 -1.73
C VAL A 111 -14.49 5.75 -0.81
N ALA A 112 -14.92 5.66 0.45
CA ALA A 112 -14.43 4.65 1.39
C ALA A 112 -14.72 3.21 0.93
N GLU A 113 -15.92 2.97 0.40
CA GLU A 113 -16.32 1.69 -0.19
C GLU A 113 -15.43 1.31 -1.37
N ASN A 114 -15.21 2.23 -2.32
CA ASN A 114 -14.32 1.99 -3.48
C ASN A 114 -12.85 1.81 -3.07
N MET A 115 -12.44 2.42 -1.95
CA MET A 115 -11.13 2.21 -1.34
C MET A 115 -11.03 0.89 -0.55
N ASN A 116 -12.13 0.17 -0.35
CA ASN A 116 -12.25 -1.02 0.49
C ASN A 116 -11.80 -0.77 1.95
N VAL A 117 -12.11 0.42 2.49
CA VAL A 117 -11.81 0.78 3.88
C VAL A 117 -13.09 0.94 4.67
N LYS A 118 -13.18 0.25 5.82
CA LYS A 118 -14.29 0.41 6.76
C LYS A 118 -13.96 1.52 7.75
N LEU A 119 -14.72 2.61 7.70
CA LEU A 119 -14.55 3.80 8.53
C LEU A 119 -15.91 4.17 9.15
N ILE A 120 -15.90 4.58 10.41
CA ILE A 120 -17.11 5.06 11.11
C ILE A 120 -17.49 6.46 10.57
N ASN A 121 -16.51 7.36 10.41
CA ASN A 121 -16.71 8.72 9.88
C ASN A 121 -15.76 8.96 8.69
N PRO A 122 -16.05 8.39 7.50
CA PRO A 122 -15.21 8.56 6.31
C PRO A 122 -15.09 10.02 5.90
N GLU A 123 -16.15 10.82 6.05
CA GLU A 123 -16.19 12.24 5.72
C GLU A 123 -15.20 13.09 6.50
N THR A 124 -14.87 12.78 7.76
CA THR A 124 -13.84 13.54 8.49
C THR A 124 -12.43 13.02 8.21
N LYS A 125 -12.26 11.69 8.13
CA LYS A 125 -10.92 11.08 8.00
C LYS A 125 -10.37 11.18 6.59
N LEU A 126 -11.17 10.84 5.58
CA LEU A 126 -10.73 10.87 4.19
C LEU A 126 -10.56 12.31 3.70
N ASP A 127 -11.47 13.21 4.08
CA ASP A 127 -11.34 14.65 3.80
C ASP A 127 -10.00 15.22 4.28
N ARG A 128 -9.68 15.04 5.57
CA ARG A 128 -8.41 15.51 6.14
C ARG A 128 -7.19 14.92 5.45
N ILE A 129 -7.24 13.66 5.06
CA ILE A 129 -6.15 13.02 4.31
C ILE A 129 -6.04 13.64 2.92
N TYR A 130 -7.15 13.86 2.23
CA TYR A 130 -7.12 14.48 0.90
C TYR A 130 -6.57 15.90 0.96
N LEU A 131 -7.08 16.73 1.87
CA LEU A 131 -6.63 18.12 2.05
C LEU A 131 -5.13 18.21 2.36
N LYS A 132 -4.61 17.31 3.20
CA LYS A 132 -3.21 17.34 3.61
C LYS A 132 -2.25 16.80 2.56
N TYR A 133 -2.61 15.71 1.87
CA TYR A 133 -1.67 14.97 1.00
C TYR A 133 -1.91 15.18 -0.49
N MET A 134 -3.15 15.49 -0.89
CA MET A 134 -3.57 15.46 -2.28
C MET A 134 -3.92 16.85 -2.82
N LEU A 135 -4.50 17.74 -2.01
CA LEU A 135 -4.90 19.07 -2.47
C LEU A 135 -3.75 19.88 -3.09
N PRO A 136 -2.52 19.90 -2.52
CA PRO A 136 -1.40 20.60 -3.15
C PRO A 136 -1.11 20.07 -4.57
N TYR A 137 -1.17 18.75 -4.75
CA TYR A 137 -0.97 18.08 -6.02
C TYR A 137 -2.15 18.25 -7.01
N ASP A 138 -3.39 18.29 -6.50
CA ASP A 138 -4.61 18.49 -7.30
C ASP A 138 -4.64 19.88 -7.96
N ILE A 139 -4.17 20.90 -7.24
CA ILE A 139 -4.05 22.27 -7.75
C ILE A 139 -3.01 22.32 -8.89
N LEU A 140 -1.90 21.58 -8.79
CA LEU A 140 -0.88 21.55 -9.83
C LEU A 140 -1.30 20.81 -11.11
N ASN A 141 -1.96 19.64 -10.99
CA ASN A 141 -2.40 18.90 -12.19
C ASN A 141 -3.41 19.67 -13.05
N ASN A 142 -4.14 20.62 -12.45
CA ASN A 142 -5.06 21.48 -13.20
C ASN A 142 -4.34 22.64 -13.93
N VAL A 143 -3.02 22.82 -13.71
CA VAL A 143 -2.24 23.95 -14.25
C VAL A 143 -1.02 23.49 -15.06
N TYR A 144 -0.45 22.31 -14.80
CA TYR A 144 0.74 21.82 -15.47
C TYR A 144 0.63 20.33 -15.81
N ASP A 145 0.67 19.99 -17.10
CA ASP A 145 1.24 18.71 -17.54
C ASP A 145 2.72 18.73 -17.11
N CYS A 146 3.07 18.11 -15.99
CA CYS A 146 4.39 18.27 -15.37
C CYS A 146 5.54 17.75 -16.26
N GLU A 147 6.36 18.67 -16.78
CA GLU A 147 7.63 18.41 -17.49
C GLU A 147 8.76 17.87 -16.57
N GLU A 148 8.62 17.96 -15.24
CA GLU A 148 9.55 17.41 -14.23
C GLU A 148 9.67 15.86 -14.25
N TYR A 149 8.78 15.18 -14.98
CA TYR A 149 8.76 13.73 -15.12
C TYR A 149 9.97 13.15 -15.88
N SER A 150 10.56 13.92 -16.80
CA SER A 150 11.68 13.48 -17.64
C SER A 150 12.96 13.21 -16.83
N GLN A 151 13.11 13.87 -15.67
CA GLN A 151 14.30 13.74 -14.81
C GLN A 151 14.29 12.47 -13.93
N CYS A 152 13.13 12.07 -13.39
CA CYS A 152 13.01 10.79 -12.65
C CYS A 152 13.13 9.54 -13.54
N LYS A 153 12.98 9.68 -14.86
CA LYS A 153 13.13 8.58 -15.83
C LYS A 153 14.60 8.22 -16.09
N ASN A 154 15.51 9.19 -15.98
CA ASN A 154 16.93 9.03 -16.31
C ASN A 154 17.83 8.74 -15.10
N GLU A 155 17.35 8.93 -13.87
CA GLU A 155 18.08 8.63 -12.62
C GLU A 155 17.56 7.35 -11.91
N LEU A 156 17.22 6.32 -12.69
CA LEU A 156 16.85 5.01 -12.17
C LEU A 156 18.12 4.20 -11.85
N ILE A 157 18.65 4.36 -10.64
CA ILE A 157 19.61 3.39 -10.08
C ILE A 157 18.81 2.43 -9.19
N PHE A 158 18.76 1.15 -9.56
CA PHE A 158 18.00 0.08 -8.86
C PHE A 158 16.49 0.30 -8.68
N GLY A 159 15.85 1.00 -9.63
CA GLY A 159 14.40 1.13 -9.62
C GLY A 159 13.87 1.98 -8.45
N VAL A 160 14.63 2.98 -8.00
CA VAL A 160 14.15 4.05 -7.13
C VAL A 160 14.69 5.37 -7.68
N CYS A 161 13.83 6.36 -7.91
CA CYS A 161 14.27 7.69 -8.36
C CYS A 161 15.14 8.33 -7.26
N SER A 162 16.29 8.90 -7.61
CA SER A 162 17.23 9.54 -6.65
C SER A 162 16.54 10.63 -5.80
N VAL A 163 15.56 11.32 -6.38
CA VAL A 163 14.68 12.31 -5.74
C VAL A 163 13.81 11.69 -4.64
N CYS A 164 13.37 10.43 -4.84
CA CYS A 164 12.59 9.68 -3.85
C CYS A 164 13.45 9.04 -2.76
N LEU A 165 14.74 8.78 -3.02
CA LEU A 165 15.71 8.21 -2.07
C LEU A 165 16.21 9.24 -1.06
N LYS A 166 16.31 10.52 -1.43
CA LYS A 166 16.80 11.59 -0.54
C LYS A 166 15.86 11.92 0.64
N ASN A 167 14.66 11.34 0.67
CA ASN A 167 13.63 11.63 1.67
C ASN A 167 13.07 10.37 2.38
N VAL A 168 13.83 9.25 2.34
CA VAL A 168 13.58 8.06 3.18
C VAL A 168 14.46 8.11 4.42
#